data_AF-A8NSV5-F1
#
_entry.id   AF-A8NSV5-F1
#
_cell.length_a   1.000
_cell.length_b   1.000
_cell.length_c   1.000
_cell.angle_alpha   90.00
_cell.angle_beta   90.00
_cell.angle_gamma   90.00
#
_symmetry.space_group_name_H-M   'P 1'
#
loop_
_entity.id
_entity.type
_entity.pdbx_description
1 polymer ?
#
loop_
_entity_poly.entity_id
_entity_poly.type
_entity_poly.pdbx_seq_one_letter_code
_entity_poly.pdbx_strand_id
1 'polypeptide(L)'
;MFSRIRCARALPRSLVRSYSEKKFNQRLVDIMENGQNWLLSWAIYDVHASSKLPLGFDRLLKALRYQRSPFIWKALSDASPREVIENPAALCQLVSRAVANNNLELALQYLHTLRSKKHPVNWETVAPLVYLAASRNEARLAIDIAVWFEEHSGVKLGKRVWLECLIASAFIRYDEGLETCWKRIANGREMPEFGSSRLEVVNAAKKLMAS
;
A
#
# COMPACT_ATOMS: atom_id res chain seq x y z
N MET A 1 44.10 22.49 -45.00
CA MET A 1 44.44 22.83 -43.60
C MET A 1 43.26 23.57 -42.99
N PHE A 2 42.27 22.84 -42.44
CA PHE A 2 41.04 23.44 -41.91
C PHE A 2 41.24 23.88 -40.47
N SER A 3 41.36 25.20 -40.28
CA SER A 3 41.23 25.86 -38.98
C SER A 3 39.78 26.33 -38.77
N ARG A 4 39.34 26.32 -37.51
CA ARG A 4 38.14 26.94 -36.90
C ARG A 4 37.02 25.95 -36.53
N ILE A 5 37.20 25.30 -35.38
CA ILE A 5 36.08 24.88 -34.53
C ILE A 5 35.53 26.14 -33.85
N ARG A 6 34.29 26.49 -34.18
CA ARG A 6 33.57 27.65 -33.64
C ARG A 6 33.08 27.34 -32.21
N CYS A 7 33.34 28.29 -31.33
CA CYS A 7 32.59 28.69 -30.14
C CYS A 7 31.47 27.73 -29.66
N ALA A 8 31.76 26.96 -28.60
CA ALA A 8 30.72 26.52 -27.69
C ALA A 8 30.06 27.78 -27.08
N ARG A 9 28.82 28.08 -27.47
CA ARG A 9 27.99 29.07 -26.78
C ARG A 9 27.90 28.65 -25.31
N ALA A 10 28.50 29.43 -24.42
CA ALA A 10 28.37 29.24 -22.99
C ALA A 10 26.88 29.26 -22.63
N LEU A 11 26.37 28.12 -22.14
CA LEU A 11 25.01 28.03 -21.63
C LEU A 11 24.81 29.10 -20.55
N PRO A 12 23.66 29.80 -20.51
CA PRO A 12 23.39 30.81 -19.49
C PRO A 12 23.60 30.23 -18.09
N ARG A 13 24.33 30.93 -17.21
CA ARG A 13 24.62 30.47 -15.84
C ARG A 13 23.36 30.11 -15.05
N SER A 14 22.21 30.70 -15.38
CA SER A 14 20.88 30.36 -14.83
C SER A 14 20.36 28.99 -15.25
N LEU A 15 20.61 28.56 -16.50
CA LEU A 15 20.27 27.23 -17.01
C LEU A 15 21.19 26.15 -16.44
N VAL A 16 22.48 26.47 -16.24
CA VAL A 16 23.43 25.55 -15.59
C VAL A 16 23.11 25.39 -14.10
N ARG A 17 22.74 26.47 -13.40
CA ARG A 17 22.26 26.41 -12.00
C ARG A 17 20.96 25.61 -11.87
N SER A 18 19.97 25.87 -12.72
CA SER A 18 18.69 25.13 -12.64
C SER A 18 18.82 23.65 -13.00
N TYR A 19 19.73 23.30 -13.93
CA TYR A 19 20.06 21.91 -14.25
C TYR A 19 20.78 21.22 -13.08
N SER A 20 21.71 21.93 -12.43
CA SER A 20 22.41 21.45 -11.24
C SER A 20 21.48 21.26 -10.05
N GLU A 21 20.54 22.18 -9.83
CA GLU A 21 19.51 22.09 -8.78
C GLU A 21 18.55 20.92 -9.01
N LYS A 22 18.09 20.71 -10.25
CA LYS A 22 17.26 19.54 -10.58
C LYS A 22 17.99 18.22 -10.30
N LYS A 23 19.27 18.12 -10.70
CA LYS A 23 20.09 16.93 -10.45
C LYS A 23 20.36 16.71 -8.96
N PHE A 24 20.53 17.79 -8.20
CA PHE A 24 20.68 17.73 -6.74
C PHE A 24 19.39 17.28 -6.06
N ASN A 25 18.25 17.88 -6.41
CA ASN A 25 16.94 17.50 -5.88
C ASN A 25 16.60 16.04 -6.22
N GLN A 26 16.94 15.58 -7.42
CA GLN A 26 16.76 14.18 -7.79
C GLN A 26 17.56 13.25 -6.89
N ARG A 27 18.82 13.59 -6.56
CA ARG A 27 19.62 12.79 -5.62
C ARG A 27 19.01 12.76 -4.22
N LEU A 28 18.44 13.86 -3.75
CA LEU A 28 17.74 13.89 -2.46
C LEU A 28 16.52 12.97 -2.46
N VAL A 29 15.75 12.98 -3.55
CA VAL A 29 14.64 12.04 -3.76
C VAL A 29 15.13 10.60 -3.70
N ASP A 30 16.18 10.27 -4.47
CA ASP A 30 16.72 8.91 -4.53
C ASP A 30 17.19 8.43 -3.14
N ILE A 31 17.82 9.32 -2.36
CA ILE A 31 18.22 9.05 -0.98
C ILE A 31 17.01 8.76 -0.09
N MET A 32 15.95 9.57 -0.18
CA MET A 32 14.73 9.37 0.61
C MET A 32 14.03 8.06 0.25
N GLU A 33 14.00 7.69 -1.03
CA GLU A 33 13.31 6.50 -1.52
C GLU A 33 14.03 5.19 -1.19
N ASN A 34 15.37 5.20 -1.16
CA ASN A 34 16.17 4.02 -0.86
C ASN A 34 15.95 3.50 0.57
N GLY A 35 15.46 4.34 1.50
CA GLY A 35 14.98 3.92 2.83
C GLY A 35 16.05 3.29 3.75
N GLN A 36 17.32 3.25 3.34
CA GLN A 36 18.42 2.71 4.13
C GLN A 36 18.84 3.64 5.28
N ASN A 37 18.52 4.94 5.18
CA ASN A 37 18.85 5.93 6.21
C ASN A 37 17.65 6.84 6.50
N TRP A 38 16.78 6.37 7.38
CA TRP A 38 15.58 7.12 7.80
C TRP A 38 15.91 8.48 8.42
N LEU A 39 17.04 8.59 9.11
CA LEU A 39 17.48 9.83 9.76
C LEU A 39 17.84 10.89 8.70
N LEU A 40 18.48 10.47 7.62
CA LEU A 40 18.77 11.34 6.50
C LEU A 40 17.49 11.77 5.79
N SER A 41 16.53 10.86 5.58
CA SER A 41 15.21 11.21 5.05
C SER A 41 14.47 12.21 5.93
N TRP A 42 14.60 12.08 7.25
CA TRP A 42 14.03 13.02 8.22
C TRP A 42 14.69 14.39 8.14
N ALA A 43 16.03 14.46 8.15
CA ALA A 43 16.77 15.71 8.05
C ALA A 43 16.45 16.44 6.74
N ILE A 44 16.32 15.71 5.62
CA ILE A 44 15.90 16.26 4.34
C ILE A 44 14.47 16.81 4.45
N TYR A 45 13.54 16.06 5.06
CA TYR A 45 12.17 16.53 5.27
C TYR A 45 12.12 17.80 6.14
N ASP A 46 12.81 17.86 7.29
CA ASP A 46 12.81 19.02 8.19
C ASP A 46 13.35 20.29 7.50
N VAL A 47 14.46 20.16 6.76
CA VAL A 47 15.05 21.28 6.00
C VAL A 47 14.10 21.76 4.90
N HIS A 48 13.31 20.84 4.33
CA HIS A 48 12.43 21.12 3.22
C HIS A 48 10.97 21.36 3.58
N ALA A 49 10.54 21.14 4.82
CA ALA A 49 9.18 21.37 5.31
C ALA A 49 8.78 22.85 5.17
N SER A 50 9.75 23.76 5.23
CA SER A 50 9.55 25.20 4.98
C SER A 50 9.68 25.61 3.51
N SER A 51 10.06 24.69 2.62
CA SER A 51 10.35 24.95 1.21
C SER A 51 9.25 24.37 0.31
N LYS A 52 8.94 25.04 -0.81
CA LYS A 52 7.95 24.58 -1.81
C LYS A 52 8.41 23.35 -2.62
N LEU A 53 9.43 22.62 -2.15
CA LEU A 53 9.98 21.48 -2.89
C LEU A 53 9.01 20.29 -2.81
N PRO A 54 8.87 19.52 -3.90
CA PRO A 54 7.97 18.37 -3.96
C PRO A 54 8.56 17.14 -3.25
N LEU A 55 9.32 17.34 -2.17
CA LEU A 55 9.84 16.28 -1.31
C LEU A 55 8.74 15.94 -0.29
N GLY A 56 7.72 15.22 -0.77
CA GLY A 56 6.49 14.98 -0.04
C GLY A 56 6.62 14.08 1.19
N PHE A 57 5.69 14.26 2.12
CA PHE A 57 5.49 13.46 3.33
C PHE A 57 5.41 11.93 3.09
N ASP A 58 4.88 11.50 1.93
CA ASP A 58 4.80 10.10 1.53
C ASP A 58 6.17 9.42 1.38
N ARG A 59 7.21 10.16 0.98
CA ARG A 59 8.57 9.63 0.89
C ARG A 59 9.20 9.45 2.27
N LEU A 60 8.93 10.38 3.19
CA LEU A 60 9.35 10.25 4.59
C LEU A 60 8.69 9.01 5.21
N LEU A 61 7.38 8.84 5.05
CA LEU A 61 6.67 7.66 5.53
C LEU A 61 7.23 6.36 4.94
N LYS A 62 7.56 6.36 3.64
CA LYS A 62 8.21 5.22 2.97
C LYS A 62 9.56 4.89 3.59
N ALA A 63 10.38 5.89 3.92
CA ALA A 63 11.67 5.69 4.59
C ALA A 63 11.50 5.17 6.02
N LEU A 64 10.46 5.61 6.71
CA LEU A 64 10.14 5.20 8.08
C LEU A 64 9.41 3.84 8.17
N ARG A 65 9.13 3.18 7.05
CA ARG A 65 8.33 1.94 7.00
C ARG A 65 8.83 0.83 7.92
N TYR A 66 10.15 0.72 8.12
CA TYR A 66 10.78 -0.28 9.01
C TYR A 66 11.14 0.26 10.39
N GLN A 67 10.87 1.53 10.67
CA GLN A 67 11.20 2.15 11.96
C GLN A 67 10.09 1.99 13.00
N ARG A 68 10.47 2.15 14.27
CA ARG A 68 9.53 2.08 15.41
C ARG A 68 8.44 3.15 15.33
N SER A 69 7.27 2.84 15.87
CA SER A 69 6.07 3.69 15.84
C SER A 69 6.24 5.14 16.31
N PRO A 70 7.08 5.47 17.33
CA PRO A 70 7.22 6.86 17.78
C PRO A 70 7.67 7.82 16.68
N PHE A 71 8.55 7.40 15.77
CA PHE A 71 9.03 8.27 14.70
C PHE A 71 7.94 8.58 13.69
N ILE A 72 7.10 7.61 13.35
CA ILE A 72 5.97 7.85 12.44
C ILE A 72 4.93 8.76 13.07
N TRP A 73 4.62 8.56 14.35
CA TRP A 73 3.69 9.43 15.06
C TRP A 73 4.20 10.85 15.18
N LYS A 74 5.51 11.03 15.40
CA LYS A 74 6.13 12.35 15.33
C LYS A 74 6.03 12.94 13.92
N ALA A 75 6.28 12.17 12.87
CA ALA A 75 6.17 12.66 11.49
C ALA A 75 4.72 13.07 11.18
N LEU A 76 3.75 12.30 11.66
CA LEU A 76 2.33 12.61 11.54
C LEU A 76 1.90 13.83 12.37
N SER A 77 2.52 14.08 13.53
CA SER A 77 2.23 15.28 14.32
C SER A 77 2.83 16.54 13.71
N ASP A 78 3.98 16.40 13.06
CA ASP A 78 4.69 17.50 12.41
C ASP A 78 4.07 17.83 11.03
N ALA A 79 3.42 16.86 10.39
CA ALA A 79 2.71 17.05 9.12
C ALA A 79 1.34 17.71 9.31
N SER A 80 0.91 18.49 8.32
CA SER A 80 -0.45 19.05 8.33
C SER A 80 -1.49 17.94 8.10
N PRO A 81 -2.61 17.88 8.84
CA PRO A 81 -3.63 16.84 8.64
C PRO A 81 -4.14 16.77 7.19
N ARG A 82 -4.18 17.93 6.52
CA ARG A 82 -4.57 18.05 5.11
C ARG A 82 -3.57 17.38 4.17
N GLU A 83 -2.26 17.53 4.42
CA GLU A 83 -1.21 16.89 3.61
C GLU A 83 -1.27 15.36 3.71
N VAL A 84 -1.62 14.82 4.88
CA VAL A 84 -1.80 13.38 5.07
C VAL A 84 -3.05 12.87 4.35
N ILE A 85 -4.20 13.53 4.56
CA ILE A 85 -5.50 13.08 4.06
C ILE A 85 -5.60 13.18 2.54
N GLU A 86 -5.01 14.20 1.92
CA GLU A 86 -5.05 14.41 0.47
C GLU A 86 -4.00 13.58 -0.29
N ASN A 87 -3.13 12.84 0.43
CA ASN A 87 -2.08 12.03 -0.16
C ASN A 87 -2.44 10.53 -0.14
N PRO A 88 -2.88 9.95 -1.28
CA PRO A 88 -3.30 8.55 -1.32
C PRO A 88 -2.15 7.57 -1.02
N ALA A 89 -0.92 7.91 -1.41
CA ALA A 89 0.25 7.07 -1.17
C ALA A 89 0.59 7.04 0.33
N ALA A 90 0.51 8.17 1.02
CA ALA A 90 0.68 8.25 2.47
C ALA A 90 -0.37 7.39 3.19
N LEU A 91 -1.65 7.51 2.82
CA LEU A 91 -2.72 6.71 3.41
C LEU A 91 -2.54 5.20 3.18
N CYS A 92 -2.14 4.77 1.98
CA CYS A 92 -1.86 3.35 1.71
C CYS A 92 -0.72 2.80 2.58
N GLN A 93 0.33 3.59 2.81
CA GLN A 93 1.43 3.22 3.71
C GLN A 93 0.96 3.14 5.18
N LEU A 94 0.07 4.04 5.60
CA LEU A 94 -0.51 4.01 6.94
C LEU A 94 -1.40 2.78 7.15
N VAL A 95 -2.22 2.39 6.16
CA VAL A 95 -2.98 1.12 6.18
C VAL A 95 -2.01 -0.06 6.31
N SER A 96 -1.00 -0.14 5.45
CA SER A 96 -0.02 -1.25 5.46
C SER A 96 0.70 -1.36 6.81
N ARG A 97 1.02 -0.23 7.43
CA ARG A 97 1.63 -0.19 8.76
C ARG A 97 0.66 -0.60 9.87
N ALA A 98 -0.59 -0.13 9.83
CA ALA A 98 -1.61 -0.54 10.77
C ALA A 98 -1.84 -2.07 10.70
N VAL A 99 -1.84 -2.63 9.49
CA VAL A 99 -1.87 -4.08 9.27
C VAL A 99 -0.66 -4.78 9.88
N ALA A 100 0.55 -4.28 9.62
CA ALA A 100 1.79 -4.84 10.18
C ALA A 100 1.82 -4.80 11.73
N ASN A 101 1.16 -3.81 12.33
CA ASN A 101 0.99 -3.69 13.78
C ASN A 101 -0.20 -4.50 14.33
N ASN A 102 -0.85 -5.33 13.50
CA ASN A 102 -2.06 -6.07 13.87
C ASN A 102 -3.14 -5.14 14.45
N ASN A 103 -3.31 -3.94 13.87
CA ASN A 103 -4.33 -2.97 14.26
C ASN A 103 -5.36 -2.82 13.13
N LEU A 104 -6.36 -3.70 13.13
CA LEU A 104 -7.41 -3.74 12.13
C LEU A 104 -8.24 -2.45 12.13
N GLU A 105 -8.62 -1.94 13.30
CA GLU A 105 -9.48 -0.75 13.41
C GLU A 105 -8.82 0.46 12.76
N LEU A 106 -7.56 0.74 13.09
CA LEU A 106 -6.82 1.85 12.51
C LEU A 106 -6.63 1.68 10.99
N ALA A 107 -6.39 0.45 10.53
CA ALA A 107 -6.28 0.16 9.10
C ALA A 107 -7.60 0.45 8.36
N LEU A 108 -8.75 0.09 8.95
CA LEU A 108 -10.07 0.37 8.40
C LEU A 108 -10.37 1.87 8.38
N GLN A 109 -9.97 2.63 9.41
CA GLN A 109 -10.13 4.08 9.43
C GLN A 109 -9.40 4.77 8.27
N TYR A 110 -8.16 4.36 8.00
CA TYR A 110 -7.40 4.88 6.85
C TYR A 110 -7.98 4.41 5.51
N LEU A 111 -8.42 3.16 5.39
CA LEU A 111 -9.11 2.67 4.20
C LEU A 111 -10.41 3.44 3.95
N HIS A 112 -11.17 3.74 5.00
CA HIS A 112 -12.39 4.54 4.90
C HIS A 112 -12.10 5.96 4.41
N THR A 113 -10.98 6.55 4.84
CA THR A 113 -10.52 7.86 4.37
C THR A 113 -10.17 7.81 2.87
N LEU A 114 -9.46 6.77 2.42
CA LEU A 114 -9.20 6.54 0.99
C LEU A 114 -10.52 6.44 0.20
N ARG A 115 -11.48 5.65 0.70
CA ARG A 115 -12.78 5.44 0.06
C ARG A 115 -13.62 6.71 0.00
N SER A 116 -13.73 7.47 1.08
CA SER A 116 -14.54 8.70 1.14
C SER A 116 -14.01 9.79 0.21
N LYS A 117 -12.69 9.81 0.00
CA LYS A 117 -12.00 10.72 -0.93
C LYS A 117 -11.91 10.20 -2.37
N LYS A 118 -12.43 8.99 -2.65
CA LYS A 118 -12.32 8.30 -3.95
C LYS A 118 -10.86 8.18 -4.42
N HIS A 119 -9.94 8.00 -3.49
CA HIS A 119 -8.54 7.79 -3.80
C HIS A 119 -8.30 6.36 -4.32
N PRO A 120 -7.38 6.18 -5.28
CA PRO A 120 -7.01 4.86 -5.74
C PRO A 120 -6.32 4.09 -4.61
N VAL A 121 -6.65 2.81 -4.49
CA VAL A 121 -6.01 1.89 -3.55
C VAL A 121 -5.34 0.79 -4.37
N ASN A 122 -4.13 0.39 -3.98
CA ASN A 122 -3.41 -0.72 -4.61
C ASN A 122 -3.73 -2.06 -3.93
N TRP A 123 -3.63 -3.14 -4.70
CA TRP A 123 -3.85 -4.50 -4.19
C TRP A 123 -2.84 -4.87 -3.07
N GLU A 124 -1.63 -4.31 -3.13
CA GLU A 124 -0.56 -4.52 -2.12
C GLU A 124 -0.97 -4.02 -0.73
N THR A 125 -1.87 -3.02 -0.65
CA THR A 125 -2.41 -2.52 0.62
C THR A 125 -3.64 -3.32 1.05
N VAL A 126 -4.54 -3.64 0.10
CA VAL A 126 -5.81 -4.31 0.42
C VAL A 126 -5.64 -5.78 0.75
N ALA A 127 -4.81 -6.52 0.03
CA ALA A 127 -4.66 -7.96 0.26
C ALA A 127 -4.18 -8.28 1.70
N PRO A 128 -3.15 -7.61 2.26
CA PRO A 128 -2.76 -7.77 3.67
C PRO A 128 -3.88 -7.43 4.66
N LEU A 129 -4.69 -6.40 4.36
CA LEU A 129 -5.82 -6.03 5.21
C LEU A 129 -6.93 -7.09 5.19
N VAL A 130 -7.24 -7.65 4.02
CA VAL A 130 -8.18 -8.77 3.89
C VAL A 130 -7.66 -9.99 4.65
N TYR A 131 -6.37 -10.32 4.52
CA TYR A 131 -5.75 -11.40 5.29
C TYR A 131 -5.86 -11.16 6.81
N LEU A 132 -5.64 -9.93 7.26
CA LEU A 132 -5.78 -9.58 8.67
C LEU A 132 -7.22 -9.79 9.17
N ALA A 133 -8.21 -9.31 8.43
CA ALA A 133 -9.62 -9.51 8.77
C ALA A 133 -10.00 -11.00 8.79
N ALA A 134 -9.60 -11.77 7.77
CA ALA A 134 -9.84 -13.21 7.68
C ALA A 134 -9.16 -13.96 8.84
N SER A 135 -7.93 -13.61 9.21
CA SER A 135 -7.20 -14.24 10.33
C SER A 135 -7.85 -14.00 11.70
N ARG A 136 -8.70 -12.98 11.81
CA ARG A 136 -9.51 -12.68 13.00
C ARG A 136 -10.90 -13.31 12.96
N ASN A 137 -11.16 -14.18 11.98
CA ASN A 137 -12.46 -14.79 11.72
C ASN A 137 -13.57 -13.76 11.38
N GLU A 138 -13.20 -12.55 10.97
CA GLU A 138 -14.13 -11.52 10.50
C GLU A 138 -14.44 -11.74 9.02
N ALA A 139 -15.03 -12.89 8.69
CA ALA A 139 -15.14 -13.34 7.30
C ALA A 139 -15.99 -12.41 6.44
N ARG A 140 -17.11 -11.90 7.00
CA ARG A 140 -17.98 -10.94 6.32
C ARG A 140 -17.23 -9.66 5.95
N LEU A 141 -16.49 -9.08 6.90
CA LEU A 141 -15.67 -7.90 6.66
C LEU A 141 -14.58 -8.16 5.62
N ALA A 142 -13.88 -9.30 5.71
CA ALA A 142 -12.84 -9.67 4.77
C ALA A 142 -13.38 -9.75 3.34
N ILE A 143 -14.56 -10.36 3.17
CA ILE A 143 -15.26 -10.45 1.88
C ILE A 143 -15.70 -9.06 1.42
N ASP A 144 -16.33 -8.26 2.27
CA ASP A 144 -16.82 -6.93 1.90
C ASP A 144 -15.69 -6.03 1.38
N ILE A 145 -14.53 -6.05 2.05
CA ILE A 145 -13.34 -5.31 1.62
C ILE A 145 -12.85 -5.82 0.26
N ALA A 146 -12.78 -7.14 0.08
CA ALA A 146 -12.28 -7.77 -1.14
C ALA A 146 -13.20 -7.49 -2.35
N VAL A 147 -14.51 -7.64 -2.17
CA VAL A 147 -15.53 -7.34 -3.19
C VAL A 147 -15.48 -5.86 -3.56
N TRP A 148 -15.52 -4.97 -2.55
CA TRP A 148 -15.43 -3.54 -2.77
C TRP A 148 -14.21 -3.17 -3.61
N PHE A 149 -13.04 -3.73 -3.28
CA PHE A 149 -11.82 -3.45 -4.02
C PHE A 149 -11.88 -3.92 -5.47
N GLU A 150 -12.34 -5.15 -5.74
CA GLU A 150 -12.44 -5.65 -7.13
C GLU A 150 -13.42 -4.82 -7.96
N GLU A 151 -14.54 -4.39 -7.38
CA GLU A 151 -15.55 -3.56 -8.05
C GLU A 151 -15.04 -2.14 -8.35
N HIS A 152 -14.25 -1.54 -7.45
CA HIS A 152 -13.83 -0.14 -7.59
C HIS A 152 -12.49 0.03 -8.31
N SER A 153 -11.59 -0.95 -8.20
CA SER A 153 -10.27 -0.88 -8.83
C SER A 153 -10.25 -1.48 -10.23
N GLY A 154 -11.21 -2.37 -10.56
CA GLY A 154 -11.17 -3.20 -11.75
C GLY A 154 -10.07 -4.27 -11.74
N VAL A 155 -9.30 -4.38 -10.64
CA VAL A 155 -8.23 -5.35 -10.47
C VAL A 155 -8.76 -6.53 -9.67
N LYS A 156 -8.60 -7.74 -10.20
CA LYS A 156 -8.96 -8.98 -9.50
C LYS A 156 -7.91 -9.32 -8.44
N LEU A 157 -8.37 -9.72 -7.26
CA LEU A 157 -7.50 -10.22 -6.21
C LEU A 157 -7.06 -11.65 -6.52
N GLY A 158 -5.87 -12.01 -6.01
CA GLY A 158 -5.36 -13.37 -6.18
C GLY A 158 -6.23 -14.40 -5.46
N LYS A 159 -6.31 -15.62 -6.01
CA LYS A 159 -7.09 -16.73 -5.42
C LYS A 159 -6.76 -17.01 -3.96
N ARG A 160 -5.51 -16.78 -3.55
CA ARG A 160 -5.06 -16.94 -2.17
C ARG A 160 -5.84 -16.04 -1.20
N VAL A 161 -6.19 -14.82 -1.60
CA VAL A 161 -7.00 -13.91 -0.78
C VAL A 161 -8.40 -14.49 -0.55
N TRP A 162 -9.06 -14.89 -1.62
CA TRP A 162 -10.40 -15.50 -1.58
C TRP A 162 -10.44 -16.81 -0.80
N LEU A 163 -9.35 -17.58 -0.82
CA LEU A 163 -9.25 -18.79 -0.01
C LEU A 163 -9.18 -18.49 1.49
N GLU A 164 -8.41 -17.49 1.92
CA GLU A 164 -8.39 -17.13 3.35
C GLU A 164 -9.77 -16.65 3.79
N CYS A 165 -10.50 -15.93 2.93
CA CYS A 165 -11.91 -15.61 3.17
C CYS A 165 -12.81 -16.85 3.23
N LEU A 166 -12.58 -17.85 2.37
CA LEU A 166 -13.31 -19.13 2.39
C LEU A 166 -13.06 -19.88 3.70
N ILE A 167 -11.81 -19.95 4.15
CA ILE A 167 -11.42 -20.60 5.41
C ILE A 167 -12.09 -19.89 6.60
N ALA A 168 -12.02 -18.56 6.64
CA ALA A 168 -12.68 -17.77 7.68
C ALA A 168 -14.20 -17.99 7.65
N SER A 169 -14.80 -18.03 6.47
CA SER A 169 -16.25 -18.27 6.29
C SER A 169 -16.65 -19.68 6.75
N ALA A 170 -15.85 -20.70 6.42
CA ALA A 170 -16.07 -22.06 6.88
C ALA A 170 -15.99 -22.16 8.42
N PHE A 171 -15.01 -21.47 9.01
CA PHE A 171 -14.81 -21.45 10.45
C PHE A 171 -16.00 -20.85 11.21
N ILE A 172 -16.57 -19.75 10.70
CA ILE A 172 -17.75 -19.11 11.32
C ILE A 172 -19.09 -19.60 10.78
N ARG A 173 -19.09 -20.59 9.87
CA ARG A 173 -20.29 -21.12 9.19
C ARG A 173 -21.10 -20.05 8.47
N TYR A 174 -20.41 -19.17 7.73
CA TYR A 174 -21.03 -18.14 6.91
C TYR A 174 -21.29 -18.63 5.48
N ASP A 175 -22.49 -19.18 5.25
CA ASP A 175 -22.85 -19.90 4.02
C ASP A 175 -22.79 -19.02 2.76
N GLU A 176 -23.32 -17.79 2.82
CA GLU A 176 -23.24 -16.84 1.69
C GLU A 176 -21.77 -16.53 1.35
N GLY A 177 -20.91 -16.43 2.37
CA GLY A 177 -19.49 -16.20 2.20
C GLY A 177 -18.78 -17.37 1.56
N LEU A 178 -19.17 -18.60 1.90
CA LEU A 178 -18.68 -19.82 1.25
C LEU A 178 -18.96 -19.81 -0.24
N GLU A 179 -20.22 -19.57 -0.62
CA GLU A 179 -20.63 -19.54 -2.03
C GLU A 179 -19.89 -18.42 -2.79
N THR A 180 -19.82 -17.24 -2.19
CA THR A 180 -19.18 -16.04 -2.74
C THR A 180 -17.69 -16.26 -3.01
N CYS A 181 -16.98 -16.86 -2.07
CA CYS A 181 -15.56 -17.18 -2.21
C CYS A 181 -15.33 -18.34 -3.18
N TRP A 182 -16.19 -19.37 -3.12
CA TRP A 182 -16.08 -20.55 -3.98
C TRP A 182 -16.19 -20.20 -5.46
N LYS A 183 -17.16 -19.37 -5.84
CA LYS A 183 -17.32 -18.86 -7.22
C LYS A 183 -16.03 -18.20 -7.74
N ARG A 184 -15.33 -17.44 -6.90
CA ARG A 184 -14.10 -16.71 -7.29
C ARG A 184 -12.88 -17.62 -7.39
N ILE A 185 -12.82 -18.69 -6.59
CA ILE A 185 -11.72 -19.67 -6.63
C ILE A 185 -11.89 -20.65 -7.79
N ALA A 186 -13.11 -21.16 -7.99
CA ALA A 186 -13.44 -22.20 -8.97
C ALA A 186 -13.30 -21.74 -10.43
N ASN A 187 -13.40 -20.43 -10.70
CA ASN A 187 -13.30 -19.84 -12.04
C ASN A 187 -11.88 -19.90 -12.66
N GLY A 188 -10.91 -20.64 -12.11
CA GLY A 188 -9.58 -20.80 -12.73
C GLY A 188 -9.02 -22.21 -12.59
N ARG A 189 -8.21 -22.64 -13.57
CA ARG A 189 -7.78 -24.04 -13.76
C ARG A 189 -6.88 -24.65 -12.68
N GLU A 190 -6.21 -23.85 -11.84
CA GLU A 190 -5.28 -24.36 -10.83
C GLU A 190 -5.68 -23.96 -9.41
N MET A 191 -5.81 -24.95 -8.53
CA MET A 191 -5.92 -24.77 -7.10
C MET A 191 -4.53 -24.42 -6.55
N PRO A 192 -4.36 -23.42 -5.66
CA PRO A 192 -3.05 -23.13 -5.08
C PRO A 192 -2.51 -24.36 -4.34
N GLU A 193 -1.20 -24.61 -4.39
CA GLU A 193 -0.57 -25.68 -3.62
C GLU A 193 -0.69 -25.39 -2.11
N PHE A 194 -1.14 -26.38 -1.33
CA PHE A 194 -1.47 -26.22 0.09
C PHE A 194 -0.73 -27.21 0.99
N GLY A 195 -0.55 -26.83 2.26
CA GLY A 195 -0.32 -27.78 3.35
C GLY A 195 -1.62 -28.51 3.75
N SER A 196 -1.48 -29.72 4.28
CA SER A 196 -2.57 -30.69 4.50
C SER A 196 -3.80 -30.15 5.24
N SER A 197 -3.61 -29.28 6.24
CA SER A 197 -4.69 -28.76 7.09
C SER A 197 -5.66 -27.79 6.39
N ARG A 198 -5.19 -27.05 5.38
CA ARG A 198 -6.06 -26.09 4.65
C ARG A 198 -6.92 -26.77 3.59
N LEU A 199 -6.43 -27.89 3.04
CA LEU A 199 -7.18 -28.76 2.13
C LEU A 199 -8.40 -29.38 2.80
N GLU A 200 -8.29 -29.77 4.07
CA GLU A 200 -9.39 -30.33 4.85
C GLU A 200 -10.53 -29.33 5.04
N VAL A 201 -10.23 -28.07 5.35
CA VAL A 201 -11.23 -27.00 5.49
C VAL A 201 -11.96 -26.76 4.17
N VAL A 202 -11.22 -26.76 3.05
CA VAL A 202 -11.83 -26.62 1.72
C VAL A 202 -12.72 -27.82 1.38
N ASN A 203 -12.29 -29.04 1.70
CA ASN A 203 -13.08 -30.24 1.47
C ASN A 203 -14.31 -30.31 2.38
N ALA A 204 -14.23 -29.80 3.61
CA ALA A 204 -15.37 -29.66 4.52
C ALA A 204 -16.37 -28.61 3.99
N ALA A 205 -15.88 -27.45 3.54
CA ALA A 205 -16.71 -26.43 2.92
C ALA A 205 -17.43 -26.95 1.65
N LYS A 206 -16.75 -27.73 0.80
CA LYS A 206 -17.37 -28.40 -0.35
C LYS A 206 -18.51 -29.33 0.06
N LYS A 207 -18.33 -30.11 1.13
CA LYS A 207 -19.38 -31.01 1.64
C LYS A 207 -20.59 -30.24 2.15
N LEU A 208 -20.37 -29.13 2.87
CA LEU A 208 -21.43 -28.26 3.38
C LEU A 208 -22.25 -27.59 2.27
N MET A 209 -21.65 -27.29 1.12
CA MET A 209 -22.37 -26.72 -0.02
C MET A 209 -23.12 -27.76 -0.88
N ALA A 210 -22.83 -29.05 -0.70
CA ALA A 210 -23.44 -30.14 -1.46
C ALA A 210 -24.62 -30.82 -0.74
N SER A 211 -24.81 -30.51 0.55
CA SER A 211 -25.94 -30.93 1.38
C SER A 211 -27.06 -29.91 1.36
#